data_AF-A0AAV3P0W4-F1
#
_entry.id   AF-A0AAV3P0W4-F1
#
_cell.length_a   1.000
_cell.length_b   1.000
_cell.length_c   1.000
_cell.angle_alpha   90.00
_cell.angle_beta   90.00
_cell.angle_gamma   90.00
#
_symmetry.space_group_name_H-M   'P 1'
#
loop_
_entity.id
_entity.type
_entity.pdbx_description
1 polymer ?
#
loop_
_entity_poly.entity_id
_entity_poly.type
_entity_poly.pdbx_seq_one_letter_code
_entity_poly.pdbx_strand_id
1 'polypeptide(L)'
;MSTSNIQFHHPQGRDGAKRSKGKSSKALKIEAVERVVECHDDYMTFREKKLERYEAMEAVRKHELERYEAMETAKLRTKNMKLYMKLKEKPYMDDSDKKMMELLESALFGDN
;
A
#
# COMPACT_ATOMS: atom_id res chain seq x y z
N MET A 1 38.46 49.94 76.06
CA MET A 1 38.04 49.98 74.65
C MET A 1 37.18 48.76 74.38
N SER A 2 35.94 49.02 73.96
CA SER A 2 34.91 48.01 73.65
C SER A 2 35.07 47.60 72.19
N THR A 3 35.01 46.30 71.88
CA THR A 3 34.80 45.80 70.51
C THR A 3 33.69 44.77 70.53
N SER A 4 32.54 45.21 70.03
CA SER A 4 31.29 44.48 69.91
C SER A 4 31.33 43.40 68.81
N ASN A 5 30.57 42.32 69.07
CA ASN A 5 29.95 41.35 68.17
C ASN A 5 30.04 41.55 66.65
N ILE A 6 30.35 40.46 65.92
CA ILE A 6 29.59 40.06 64.73
C ILE A 6 29.36 38.52 64.78
N GLN A 7 28.11 38.14 65.02
CA GLN A 7 27.58 36.80 64.80
C GLN A 7 27.53 36.53 63.29
N PHE A 8 28.25 35.52 62.80
CA PHE A 8 27.97 34.92 61.50
C PHE A 8 27.08 33.69 61.71
N HIS A 9 25.77 33.88 61.59
CA HIS A 9 24.85 32.76 61.39
C HIS A 9 25.12 32.20 59.99
N HIS A 10 25.86 31.09 59.90
CA HIS A 10 25.88 30.30 58.67
C HIS A 10 24.46 29.80 58.41
N PRO A 11 23.84 30.10 57.26
CA PRO A 11 22.64 29.38 56.87
C PRO A 11 23.05 27.92 56.73
N GLN A 12 22.55 27.06 57.61
CA GLN A 12 22.66 25.61 57.49
C GLN A 12 21.89 25.17 56.25
N GLY A 13 22.49 25.38 55.08
CA GLY A 13 22.02 24.91 53.80
C GLY A 13 22.25 23.41 53.70
N ARG A 14 21.44 22.61 54.41
CA ARG A 14 21.37 21.16 54.17
C ARG A 14 20.13 20.42 54.65
N ASP A 15 19.25 21.03 55.43
CA ASP A 15 18.15 20.27 56.08
C ASP A 15 16.75 20.46 55.47
N GLY A 16 16.63 21.15 54.33
CA GLY A 16 15.34 21.41 53.68
C GLY A 16 15.02 20.54 52.45
N ALA A 17 16.00 19.87 51.84
CA ALA A 17 15.77 19.09 50.64
C ALA A 17 15.22 17.71 51.02
N LYS A 18 13.92 17.64 51.34
CA LYS A 18 13.16 16.40 51.25
C LYS A 18 13.35 15.87 49.82
N ARG A 19 14.29 14.93 49.65
CA ARG A 19 14.48 14.22 48.39
C ARG A 19 13.14 13.53 48.12
N SER A 20 12.36 14.09 47.19
CA SER A 20 11.27 13.34 46.60
C SER A 20 11.87 12.00 46.15
N LYS A 21 11.22 10.88 46.50
CA LYS A 21 11.60 9.56 46.01
C LYS A 21 11.34 9.54 44.49
N GLY A 22 12.19 10.22 43.73
CA GLY A 22 12.21 10.15 42.28
C GLY A 22 12.59 8.72 41.88
N LYS A 23 12.01 8.24 40.78
CA LYS A 23 12.37 6.93 40.21
C LYS A 23 13.88 6.88 40.02
N SER A 24 14.50 5.73 40.33
CA SER A 24 15.93 5.58 40.15
C SER A 24 16.29 5.75 38.67
N SER A 25 17.49 6.26 38.38
CA SER A 25 17.96 6.41 36.99
C SER A 25 17.86 5.09 36.19
N LYS A 26 18.05 3.95 36.85
CA LYS A 26 17.86 2.62 36.24
C LYS A 26 16.41 2.36 35.86
N ALA A 27 15.46 2.68 36.73
CA ALA A 27 14.02 2.55 36.44
C ALA A 27 13.59 3.47 35.29
N LEU A 28 14.12 4.69 35.22
CA LEU A 28 13.85 5.61 34.10
C LEU A 28 14.41 5.09 32.76
N LYS A 29 15.58 4.45 32.78
CA LYS A 29 16.16 3.83 31.56
C LYS A 29 15.34 2.63 31.09
N ILE A 30 14.83 1.80 32.00
CA ILE A 30 13.97 0.67 31.66
C ILE A 30 12.67 1.17 31.03
N GLU A 31 12.02 2.15 31.65
CA GLU A 31 10.78 2.76 31.12
C GLU A 31 10.99 3.44 29.75
N ALA A 32 12.19 3.97 29.50
CA ALA A 32 12.54 4.51 28.18
C ALA A 32 12.71 3.42 27.12
N VAL A 33 13.33 2.28 27.47
CA VAL A 33 13.46 1.13 26.57
C VAL A 33 12.10 0.51 26.28
N GLU A 34 11.26 0.30 27.30
CA GLU A 34 9.91 -0.22 27.14
C GLU A 34 9.09 0.61 26.16
N ARG A 35 9.11 1.94 26.29
CA ARG A 35 8.43 2.85 25.35
C ARG A 35 8.97 2.77 23.92
N VAL A 36 10.27 2.56 23.74
CA VAL A 36 10.85 2.42 22.39
C VAL A 36 10.42 1.11 21.77
N VAL A 37 10.35 0.02 22.54
CA VAL A 37 9.86 -1.28 22.07
C VAL A 37 8.39 -1.17 21.68
N GLU A 38 7.53 -0.59 22.53
CA GLU A 38 6.11 -0.39 22.21
C GLU A 38 5.92 0.42 20.92
N CYS A 39 6.66 1.52 20.76
CA CYS A 39 6.61 2.35 19.56
C CYS A 39 7.11 1.60 18.31
N HIS A 40 8.14 0.76 18.46
CA HIS A 40 8.63 -0.08 17.39
C HIS A 40 7.60 -1.13 16.97
N ASP A 41 6.95 -1.78 17.93
CA ASP A 41 5.94 -2.81 17.66
C ASP A 41 4.68 -2.22 17.01
N ASP A 42 4.27 -1.03 17.43
CA ASP A 42 3.21 -0.26 16.79
C ASP A 42 3.57 0.10 15.34
N TYR A 43 4.81 0.53 15.11
CA TYR A 43 5.29 0.84 13.76
C TYR A 43 5.32 -0.41 12.87
N MET A 44 5.79 -1.54 13.39
CA MET A 44 5.82 -2.81 12.66
C MET A 44 4.41 -3.26 12.30
N THR A 45 3.47 -3.21 13.25
CA THR A 45 2.06 -3.53 13.02
C THR A 45 1.43 -2.61 11.98
N PHE A 46 1.71 -1.32 12.04
CA PHE A 46 1.24 -0.36 11.04
C PHE A 46 1.81 -0.68 9.65
N ARG A 47 3.11 -0.97 9.57
CA ARG A 47 3.80 -1.33 8.32
C ARG A 47 3.19 -2.58 7.69
N GLU A 48 2.96 -3.62 8.46
CA GLU A 48 2.36 -4.87 7.99
C GLU A 48 0.94 -4.65 7.47
N LYS A 49 0.07 -3.96 8.23
CA LYS A 49 -1.28 -3.62 7.78
C LYS A 49 -1.27 -2.78 6.50
N LYS A 50 -0.30 -1.88 6.35
CA LYS A 50 -0.17 -1.06 5.14
C LYS A 50 0.26 -1.91 3.95
N LEU A 51 1.16 -2.85 4.15
CA LEU A 51 1.61 -3.79 3.12
C LEU A 51 0.46 -4.68 2.66
N GLU A 52 -0.28 -5.29 3.59
CA GLU A 52 -1.44 -6.13 3.29
C GLU A 52 -2.49 -5.38 2.46
N ARG A 53 -2.79 -4.12 2.81
CA ARG A 53 -3.68 -3.27 2.03
C ARG A 53 -3.16 -3.00 0.62
N TYR A 54 -1.85 -2.82 0.47
CA TYR A 54 -1.23 -2.59 -0.83
C TYR A 54 -1.32 -3.84 -1.70
N GLU A 55 -1.00 -5.01 -1.16
CA GLU A 55 -1.13 -6.30 -1.85
C GLU A 55 -2.57 -6.57 -2.27
N ALA A 56 -3.55 -6.27 -1.40
CA ALA A 56 -4.97 -6.40 -1.73
C ALA A 56 -5.38 -5.49 -2.90
N MET A 57 -4.91 -4.23 -2.91
CA MET A 57 -5.16 -3.30 -4.02
C MET A 57 -4.52 -3.78 -5.32
N GLU A 58 -3.31 -4.33 -5.25
CA GLU A 58 -2.60 -4.84 -6.43
C GLU A 58 -3.28 -6.08 -7.02
N ALA A 59 -3.79 -6.97 -6.17
CA ALA A 59 -4.59 -8.12 -6.59
C ALA A 59 -5.89 -7.68 -7.31
N VAL A 60 -6.62 -6.70 -6.76
CA VAL A 60 -7.82 -6.14 -7.40
C VAL A 60 -7.47 -5.51 -8.74
N ARG A 61 -6.40 -4.70 -8.81
CA ARG A 61 -5.95 -4.06 -10.05
C ARG A 61 -5.65 -5.09 -11.14
N LYS A 62 -4.96 -6.17 -10.79
CA LYS A 62 -4.63 -7.25 -11.73
C LYS A 62 -5.90 -7.90 -12.28
N HIS A 63 -6.84 -8.25 -11.41
CA HIS A 63 -8.10 -8.86 -11.81
C HIS A 63 -8.96 -7.93 -12.69
N GLU A 64 -8.99 -6.62 -12.38
CA GLU A 64 -9.70 -5.65 -13.21
C GLU A 64 -9.07 -5.48 -14.59
N LEU A 65 -7.74 -5.51 -14.68
CA LEU A 65 -7.02 -5.46 -15.95
C LEU A 65 -7.35 -6.68 -16.81
N GLU A 66 -7.26 -7.89 -16.25
CA GLU A 66 -7.61 -9.14 -16.94
C GLU A 66 -9.06 -9.11 -17.43
N ARG A 67 -9.98 -8.62 -16.59
CA ARG A 67 -11.40 -8.47 -16.97
C ARG A 67 -11.59 -7.48 -18.11
N TYR A 68 -10.86 -6.37 -18.10
CA TYR A 68 -10.93 -5.36 -19.15
C TYR A 68 -10.39 -5.91 -20.48
N GLU A 69 -9.25 -6.60 -20.45
CA GLU A 69 -8.67 -7.24 -21.63
C GLU A 69 -9.60 -8.31 -22.22
N ALA A 70 -10.20 -9.14 -21.37
CA ALA A 70 -11.21 -10.12 -21.78
C ALA A 70 -12.46 -9.44 -22.40
N MET A 71 -12.86 -8.28 -21.87
CA MET A 71 -13.99 -7.54 -22.41
C MET A 71 -13.67 -6.91 -23.77
N GLU A 72 -12.49 -6.30 -23.94
CA GLU A 72 -12.09 -5.67 -25.19
C GLU A 72 -11.86 -6.71 -26.30
N THR A 73 -11.26 -7.84 -25.99
CA THR A 73 -11.12 -8.98 -26.91
C THR A 73 -12.49 -9.51 -27.34
N ALA A 74 -13.44 -9.67 -26.42
CA ALA A 74 -14.81 -10.09 -26.73
C ALA A 74 -15.57 -9.05 -27.60
N LYS A 75 -15.41 -7.76 -27.32
CA LYS A 75 -15.98 -6.67 -28.14
C LYS A 75 -15.40 -6.71 -29.55
N LEU A 76 -14.09 -6.89 -29.69
CA LEU A 76 -13.44 -6.98 -30.99
C LEU A 76 -13.93 -8.21 -31.77
N ARG A 77 -13.99 -9.38 -31.13
CA ARG A 77 -14.51 -10.61 -31.74
C ARG A 77 -15.96 -10.43 -32.22
N THR A 78 -16.78 -9.74 -31.44
CA THR A 78 -18.18 -9.43 -31.81
C THR A 78 -18.25 -8.50 -33.02
N LYS A 79 -17.40 -7.45 -33.08
CA LYS A 79 -17.33 -6.55 -34.24
C LYS A 79 -16.88 -7.30 -35.49
N ASN A 80 -15.84 -8.14 -35.38
CA ASN A 80 -15.34 -8.95 -36.48
C ASN A 80 -16.42 -9.91 -36.99
N MET A 81 -17.13 -10.60 -36.09
CA MET A 81 -18.25 -11.49 -36.44
C MET A 81 -19.36 -10.74 -37.19
N LYS A 82 -19.80 -9.58 -36.69
CA LYS A 82 -20.84 -8.76 -37.34
C LYS A 82 -20.41 -8.30 -38.73
N LEU A 83 -19.14 -7.90 -38.89
CA LEU A 83 -18.62 -7.47 -40.19
C LEU A 83 -18.54 -8.65 -41.17
N TYR A 84 -18.02 -9.78 -40.71
CA TYR A 84 -17.92 -11.00 -41.52
C TYR A 84 -19.30 -11.48 -42.00
N MET A 85 -20.31 -11.50 -41.12
CA MET A 85 -21.69 -11.87 -41.51
C MET A 85 -22.24 -10.93 -42.60
N LYS A 86 -22.07 -9.62 -42.44
CA LYS A 86 -22.49 -8.64 -43.46
C LYS A 86 -21.77 -8.83 -44.80
N LEU A 87 -20.50 -9.20 -44.78
CA LEU A 87 -19.74 -9.46 -46.01
C LEU A 87 -20.24 -10.74 -46.69
N LYS A 88 -20.52 -11.79 -45.91
CA LYS A 88 -21.04 -13.08 -46.40
C LYS A 88 -22.44 -12.99 -47.03
N GLU A 89 -23.23 -12.00 -46.64
CA GLU A 89 -24.58 -11.77 -47.19
C GLU A 89 -24.59 -11.13 -48.59
N LYS A 90 -23.43 -10.81 -49.20
CA LYS A 90 -23.40 -10.22 -50.54
C LYS A 90 -24.00 -11.19 -51.57
N PRO A 91 -25.01 -10.76 -52.36
CA PRO A 91 -25.79 -11.65 -53.24
C PRO A 91 -25.01 -12.20 -54.44
N TYR A 92 -23.85 -11.61 -54.78
CA TYR A 92 -23.01 -12.06 -55.89
C TYR A 92 -21.54 -12.04 -55.46
N MET A 93 -21.07 -13.16 -54.90
CA MET A 93 -19.65 -13.41 -54.67
C MET A 93 -19.12 -14.32 -55.78
N ASP A 94 -18.09 -13.86 -56.48
CA ASP A 94 -17.34 -14.71 -57.40
C ASP A 94 -16.43 -15.69 -56.66
N ASP A 95 -15.74 -16.58 -57.37
CA ASP A 95 -14.89 -17.59 -56.73
C ASP A 95 -13.63 -16.99 -56.06
N SER A 96 -13.21 -15.81 -56.51
CA SER A 96 -12.12 -15.06 -55.87
C SER A 96 -12.56 -14.49 -54.52
N ASP A 97 -13.75 -13.91 -54.49
CA ASP A 97 -14.39 -13.39 -53.27
C ASP A 97 -14.62 -14.51 -52.25
N LYS A 98 -15.09 -15.69 -52.67
CA LYS A 98 -15.25 -16.85 -51.79
C LYS A 98 -13.93 -17.26 -51.15
N LYS A 99 -12.86 -17.34 -51.94
CA LYS A 99 -11.52 -17.68 -51.44
C LYS A 99 -10.97 -16.63 -50.48
N MET A 100 -11.22 -15.34 -50.75
CA MET A 100 -10.89 -14.27 -49.81
C MET A 100 -11.69 -14.37 -48.50
N MET A 101 -12.97 -14.74 -48.58
CA MET A 101 -13.81 -14.93 -47.38
C MET A 101 -13.35 -16.10 -46.52
N GLU A 102 -12.90 -17.21 -47.13
CA GLU A 102 -12.31 -18.36 -46.40
C GLU A 102 -11.02 -17.96 -45.68
N LEU A 103 -10.14 -17.21 -46.35
CA LEU A 103 -8.91 -16.67 -45.73
C LEU A 103 -9.24 -15.70 -44.60
N LEU A 104 -10.24 -14.84 -44.79
CA LEU A 104 -10.68 -13.89 -43.78
C LEU A 104 -11.29 -14.59 -42.56
N GLU A 105 -12.07 -15.65 -42.77
CA GLU A 105 -12.63 -16.47 -41.68
C GLU A 105 -11.53 -17.10 -40.83
N SER A 106 -10.53 -17.71 -41.50
CA SER A 106 -9.35 -18.27 -40.83
C SER A 106 -8.56 -17.19 -40.08
N ALA A 107 -8.33 -16.02 -40.68
CA ALA A 107 -7.58 -14.94 -40.03
C ALA A 107 -8.31 -14.29 -38.83
N LEU A 108 -9.65 -14.24 -38.86
CA LEU A 108 -10.45 -13.60 -37.80
C LEU A 108 -10.87 -14.55 -36.69
N PHE A 109 -11.01 -15.85 -36.97
CA PHE A 109 -11.59 -16.83 -36.05
C PHE A 109 -10.85 -18.17 -35.96
N GLY A 110 -9.80 -18.38 -36.77
CA GLY A 110 -8.94 -19.55 -36.65
C GLY A 110 -8.17 -19.52 -35.33
N ASP A 111 -7.94 -20.70 -34.78
CA ASP A 111 -7.02 -20.86 -33.65
C ASP A 111 -5.59 -20.67 -34.19
N ASN A 112 -4.86 -19.68 -33.65
CA ASN A 112 -3.40 -19.64 -33.77
C ASN A 112 -2.78 -20.52 -32.70
#